data_AF-A0A8S2IUA7-F1
#
_entry.id   AF-A0A8S2IUA7-F1
#
_cell.length_a   1.000
_cell.length_b   1.000
_cell.length_c   1.000
_cell.angle_alpha   90.00
_cell.angle_beta   90.00
_cell.angle_gamma   90.00
#
_symmetry.space_group_name_H-M   'P 1'
#
loop_
_entity.id
_entity.type
_entity.pdbx_description
1 polymer ?
#
loop_
_entity_poly.entity_id
_entity_poly.type
_entity_poly.pdbx_seq_one_letter_code
_entity_poly.pdbx_strand_id
1 'polypeptide(L)'
;KIIDTPQFQRLRRIKQLSATDYVFPGASHNRFEHSIGTCYIAGELLTLLQQQQPHLDITDQDRICVQIAALCHDLGHGPFSHLFEDVIRETRPDRNWTHEEASIKLFDYLTDQNNLKPMLSQYKLDDTDIIFIKELIAGPLPEFNGKIVSNRRTGIDVDKFDYFVRDCRQSGVLHSFEYKRFMKFYRVLQLDNGTRELCIRVKEVRSCYDLYRTRAERNQNYQLQTFL
;
A
#
# COMPACT_ATOMS: atom_id res chain seq x y z
N LYS A 1 9.88 15.62 -4.54
CA LYS A 1 10.32 15.24 -5.90
C LYS A 1 9.39 14.23 -6.56
N ILE A 2 9.34 12.94 -6.17
CA ILE A 2 8.39 11.97 -6.78
C ILE A 2 6.95 12.48 -6.69
N ILE A 3 6.56 12.97 -5.52
CA ILE A 3 5.23 13.54 -5.26
C ILE A 3 4.90 14.69 -6.23
N ASP A 4 5.89 15.51 -6.58
CA ASP A 4 5.72 16.74 -7.36
C ASP A 4 5.79 16.49 -8.88
N THR A 5 5.55 15.26 -9.32
CA THR A 5 5.52 14.88 -10.75
C THR A 5 4.08 14.80 -11.27
N PRO A 6 3.83 15.06 -12.57
CA PRO A 6 2.50 14.91 -13.15
C PRO A 6 1.89 13.52 -12.93
N GLN A 7 2.71 12.47 -13.01
CA GLN A 7 2.31 11.06 -12.88
C GLN A 7 1.75 10.77 -11.48
N PHE A 8 2.36 11.33 -10.44
CA PHE A 8 1.87 11.21 -9.06
C PHE A 8 0.72 12.18 -8.77
N GLN A 9 0.82 13.44 -9.20
CA GLN A 9 -0.22 14.46 -9.01
C GLN A 9 -1.56 14.06 -9.66
N ARG A 10 -1.55 13.21 -10.69
CA ARG A 10 -2.78 12.67 -11.29
C ARG A 10 -3.68 11.97 -10.26
N LEU A 11 -3.10 11.36 -9.22
CA LEU A 11 -3.84 10.62 -8.20
C LEU A 11 -4.84 11.52 -7.46
N ARG A 12 -4.69 12.85 -7.51
CA ARG A 12 -5.68 13.81 -6.96
C ARG A 12 -7.03 13.79 -7.68
N ARG A 13 -7.10 13.16 -8.86
CA ARG A 13 -8.29 13.08 -9.70
C ARG A 13 -8.89 11.68 -9.73
N ILE A 14 -8.35 10.75 -8.93
CA ILE A 14 -8.80 9.36 -8.87
C ILE A 14 -9.36 9.12 -7.47
N LYS A 15 -10.68 8.97 -7.41
CA LYS A 15 -11.42 8.71 -6.17
C LYS A 15 -11.01 7.39 -5.55
N GLN A 16 -10.76 7.39 -4.24
CA GLN A 16 -10.37 6.18 -3.50
C GLN A 16 -11.46 5.11 -3.57
N LEU A 17 -12.70 5.53 -3.30
CA LEU A 17 -13.88 4.67 -3.24
C LEU A 17 -14.77 4.82 -4.47
N SER A 18 -14.18 4.97 -5.66
CA SER A 18 -14.94 4.98 -6.92
C SER A 18 -16.08 6.01 -6.93
N ALA A 19 -17.35 5.56 -7.02
CA ALA A 19 -18.55 6.39 -6.99
C ALA A 19 -19.26 6.38 -5.62
N THR A 20 -18.61 5.91 -4.57
CA THR A 20 -19.17 5.91 -3.21
C THR A 20 -19.45 7.33 -2.72
N ASP A 21 -18.80 8.36 -3.25
CA ASP A 21 -19.09 9.76 -2.90
C ASP A 21 -20.49 10.23 -3.33
N TYR A 22 -21.16 9.52 -4.23
CA TYR A 22 -22.58 9.76 -4.57
C TYR A 22 -23.56 9.25 -3.51
N VAL A 23 -23.13 8.31 -2.65
CA VAL A 23 -23.94 7.75 -1.55
C VAL A 23 -23.49 8.31 -0.19
N PHE A 24 -22.17 8.37 0.02
CA PHE A 24 -21.54 8.95 1.19
C PHE A 24 -20.84 10.24 0.77
N PRO A 25 -21.49 11.41 0.86
CA PRO A 25 -20.92 12.69 0.38
C PRO A 25 -19.60 13.04 1.08
N GLY A 26 -19.38 12.48 2.26
CA GLY A 26 -18.10 12.52 2.96
C GLY A 26 -16.98 11.89 2.15
N ALA A 27 -17.17 10.74 1.49
CA ALA A 27 -16.17 9.88 0.82
C ALA A 27 -15.47 10.49 -0.43
N SER A 28 -15.16 11.78 -0.40
CA SER A 28 -14.62 12.57 -1.50
C SER A 28 -13.11 12.41 -1.71
N HIS A 29 -12.42 11.64 -0.87
CA HIS A 29 -10.97 11.46 -0.88
C HIS A 29 -10.46 10.70 -2.10
N ASN A 30 -9.20 10.95 -2.44
CA ASN A 30 -8.53 10.44 -3.62
C ASN A 30 -7.34 9.55 -3.23
N ARG A 31 -6.84 8.82 -4.23
CA ARG A 31 -5.66 7.95 -4.11
C ARG A 31 -4.41 8.73 -3.68
N PHE A 32 -4.32 10.03 -3.98
CA PHE A 32 -3.15 10.86 -3.66
C PHE A 32 -2.82 10.89 -2.16
N GLU A 33 -3.80 11.28 -1.33
CA GLU A 33 -3.62 11.36 0.12
C GLU A 33 -3.49 9.99 0.77
N HIS A 34 -4.10 8.95 0.18
CA HIS A 34 -3.91 7.56 0.58
C HIS A 34 -2.47 7.11 0.35
N SER A 35 -1.93 7.28 -0.86
CA SER A 35 -0.54 6.93 -1.18
C SER A 35 0.48 7.60 -0.26
N ILE A 36 0.27 8.88 0.09
CA ILE A 36 1.11 9.58 1.07
C ILE A 36 0.99 8.96 2.47
N GLY A 37 -0.22 8.61 2.89
CA GLY A 37 -0.46 7.97 4.18
C GLY A 37 0.18 6.58 4.28
N THR A 38 0.03 5.76 3.24
CA THR A 38 0.68 4.44 3.13
C THR A 38 2.20 4.56 3.21
N CYS A 39 2.80 5.54 2.50
CA CYS A 39 4.23 5.85 2.60
C CYS A 39 4.66 6.23 4.02
N TYR A 40 3.87 7.05 4.72
CA TYR A 40 4.15 7.45 6.09
C TYR A 40 4.11 6.24 7.04
N ILE A 41 3.05 5.44 6.99
CA ILE A 41 2.89 4.25 7.85
C ILE A 41 4.00 3.22 7.59
N ALA A 42 4.41 3.03 6.34
CA ALA A 42 5.53 2.15 5.99
C ALA A 42 6.84 2.58 6.67
N GLY A 43 7.14 3.89 6.66
CA GLY A 43 8.32 4.45 7.33
C GLY A 43 8.27 4.31 8.86
N GLU A 44 7.10 4.54 9.46
CA GLU A 44 6.88 4.34 10.90
C GLU A 44 7.09 2.88 11.31
N LEU A 45 6.59 1.93 10.52
CA LEU A 45 6.76 0.50 10.79
C LEU A 45 8.23 0.10 10.74
N LEU A 46 8.98 0.53 9.72
CA LEU A 46 10.41 0.23 9.62
C LEU A 46 11.21 0.85 10.75
N THR A 47 10.92 2.10 11.12
CA THR A 47 11.56 2.77 12.27
C THR A 47 11.31 1.98 13.55
N LEU A 48 10.08 1.50 13.75
CA LEU A 48 9.73 0.70 14.91
C LEU A 48 10.43 -0.66 14.92
N LEU A 49 10.50 -1.35 13.78
CA LEU A 49 11.23 -2.63 13.66
C LEU A 49 12.73 -2.44 13.92
N GLN A 50 13.35 -1.38 13.39
CA GLN A 50 14.76 -1.07 13.60
C GLN A 50 15.06 -0.81 15.09
N GLN A 51 14.20 -0.06 15.78
CA GLN A 51 14.34 0.20 17.22
C GLN A 51 14.14 -1.06 18.06
N GLN A 52 13.18 -1.92 17.69
CA GLN A 52 12.85 -3.11 18.46
C GLN A 52 13.78 -4.29 18.20
N GLN A 53 14.39 -4.36 17.02
CA GLN A 53 15.26 -5.44 16.57
C GLN A 53 16.44 -4.88 15.76
N PRO A 54 17.43 -4.24 16.41
CA PRO A 54 18.58 -3.64 15.72
C PRO A 54 19.38 -4.64 14.87
N HIS A 55 19.38 -5.93 15.25
CA HIS A 55 20.02 -7.03 14.53
C HIS A 55 19.41 -7.35 13.16
N LEU A 56 18.30 -6.70 12.77
CA LEU A 56 17.74 -6.85 11.42
C LEU A 56 18.52 -6.04 10.38
N ASP A 57 19.42 -5.15 10.82
CA ASP A 57 20.27 -4.32 9.97
C ASP A 57 19.50 -3.54 8.90
N ILE A 58 18.28 -3.10 9.23
CA ILE A 58 17.45 -2.27 8.35
C ILE A 58 18.20 -0.97 8.06
N THR A 59 18.57 -0.76 6.80
CA THR A 59 19.33 0.41 6.36
C THR A 59 18.41 1.58 6.01
N ASP A 60 18.98 2.79 5.88
CA ASP A 60 18.24 3.92 5.33
C ASP A 60 17.85 3.69 3.85
N GLN A 61 18.62 2.91 3.09
CA GLN A 61 18.29 2.52 1.71
C GLN A 61 17.03 1.64 1.70
N ASP A 62 16.97 0.60 2.55
CA ASP A 62 15.78 -0.24 2.70
C ASP A 62 14.54 0.60 3.03
N ARG A 63 14.69 1.56 3.95
CA ARG A 63 13.62 2.47 4.34
C ARG A 63 13.14 3.32 3.17
N ILE A 64 14.05 3.92 2.42
CA ILE A 64 13.71 4.73 1.26
C ILE A 64 13.01 3.87 0.20
N CYS A 65 13.51 2.67 -0.10
CA CYS A 65 12.91 1.76 -1.07
C CYS A 65 11.48 1.37 -0.67
N VAL A 66 11.26 0.96 0.58
CA VAL A 66 9.93 0.61 1.08
C VAL A 66 8.98 1.81 1.08
N GLN A 67 9.46 3.00 1.43
CA GLN A 67 8.66 4.23 1.37
C GLN A 67 8.30 4.62 -0.07
N ILE A 68 9.23 4.51 -1.02
CA ILE A 68 8.95 4.76 -2.45
C ILE A 68 7.94 3.75 -2.97
N ALA A 69 8.11 2.45 -2.66
CA ALA A 69 7.15 1.42 -3.06
C ALA A 69 5.76 1.70 -2.49
N ALA A 70 5.65 2.01 -1.19
CA ALA A 70 4.39 2.38 -0.54
C ALA A 70 3.76 3.64 -1.14
N LEU A 71 4.57 4.65 -1.47
CA LEU A 71 4.10 5.86 -2.14
C LEU A 71 3.58 5.54 -3.54
N CYS A 72 4.25 4.64 -4.27
CA CYS A 72 3.98 4.38 -5.68
C CYS A 72 3.04 3.19 -5.95
N HIS A 73 2.62 2.43 -4.92
CA HIS A 73 1.88 1.17 -5.11
C HIS A 73 0.55 1.34 -5.87
N ASP A 74 -0.05 2.52 -5.76
CA ASP A 74 -1.34 2.89 -6.36
C ASP A 74 -1.23 3.77 -7.61
N LEU A 75 0.00 3.98 -8.10
CA LEU A 75 0.23 4.74 -9.32
C LEU A 75 -0.51 4.17 -10.53
N GLY A 76 -0.95 2.92 -10.56
CA GLY A 76 -1.58 2.31 -11.73
C GLY A 76 -3.09 2.45 -11.79
N HIS A 77 -3.76 2.94 -10.75
CA HIS A 77 -5.22 2.98 -10.73
C HIS A 77 -5.83 3.79 -11.89
N GLY A 78 -6.84 3.21 -12.53
CA GLY A 78 -7.62 3.90 -13.55
C GLY A 78 -8.69 4.83 -12.97
N PRO A 79 -9.48 5.51 -13.82
CA PRO A 79 -10.65 6.28 -13.40
C PRO A 79 -11.60 5.41 -12.55
N PHE A 80 -12.07 5.92 -11.41
CA PHE A 80 -12.89 5.14 -10.47
C PHE A 80 -12.19 3.89 -9.90
N SER A 81 -10.87 3.92 -9.73
CA SER A 81 -10.09 2.92 -8.96
C SER A 81 -10.36 1.47 -9.41
N HIS A 82 -10.93 0.62 -8.54
CA HIS A 82 -11.17 -0.79 -8.83
C HIS A 82 -12.27 -1.01 -9.88
N LEU A 83 -13.22 -0.06 -10.03
CA LEU A 83 -14.25 -0.17 -11.07
C LEU A 83 -13.63 -0.23 -12.47
N PHE A 84 -12.54 0.49 -12.70
CA PHE A 84 -11.81 0.40 -13.98
C PHE A 84 -11.26 -1.00 -14.23
N GLU A 85 -10.66 -1.61 -13.20
CA GLU A 85 -10.11 -2.95 -13.30
C GLU A 85 -11.20 -3.97 -13.65
N ASP A 86 -12.35 -3.87 -12.97
CA ASP A 86 -13.51 -4.74 -13.20
C ASP A 86 -14.06 -4.56 -14.63
N VAL A 87 -14.23 -3.31 -15.08
CA VAL A 87 -14.65 -3.01 -16.45
C VAL A 87 -13.66 -3.56 -17.48
N ILE A 88 -12.35 -3.45 -17.26
CA ILE A 88 -11.34 -4.02 -18.17
C ILE A 88 -11.43 -5.56 -18.17
N ARG A 89 -11.58 -6.18 -17.00
CA ARG A 89 -11.73 -7.63 -16.87
C ARG A 89 -12.95 -8.15 -17.64
N GLU A 90 -14.06 -7.41 -17.60
CA GLU A 90 -15.31 -7.77 -18.29
C GLU A 90 -15.28 -7.47 -19.79
N THR A 91 -14.82 -6.27 -20.18
CA THR A 91 -14.90 -5.80 -21.57
C THR A 91 -13.71 -6.21 -22.42
N ARG A 92 -12.56 -6.48 -21.78
CA ARG A 92 -11.27 -6.81 -22.41
C ARG A 92 -10.58 -7.97 -21.69
N PRO A 93 -11.22 -9.15 -21.58
CA PRO A 93 -10.63 -10.31 -20.90
C PRO A 93 -9.35 -10.82 -21.57
N ASP A 94 -9.10 -10.43 -22.82
CA ASP A 94 -7.82 -10.65 -23.53
C ASP A 94 -6.64 -9.92 -22.86
N ARG A 95 -6.93 -8.92 -22.03
CA ARG A 95 -5.94 -8.11 -21.32
C ARG A 95 -5.99 -8.48 -19.83
N ASN A 96 -4.98 -9.22 -19.38
CA ASN A 96 -4.72 -9.41 -17.96
C ASN A 96 -4.14 -8.11 -17.37
N TRP A 97 -4.98 -7.12 -17.15
CA TRP A 97 -4.59 -5.82 -16.59
C TRP A 97 -4.83 -5.80 -15.09
N THR A 98 -3.84 -5.32 -14.34
CA THR A 98 -3.95 -5.05 -12.90
C THR A 98 -3.39 -3.66 -12.60
N HIS A 99 -3.92 -3.02 -11.57
CA HIS A 99 -3.42 -1.71 -11.16
C HIS A 99 -1.97 -1.82 -10.65
N GLU A 100 -1.56 -2.92 -10.03
CA GLU A 100 -0.19 -3.10 -9.54
C GLU A 100 0.83 -3.16 -10.68
N GLU A 101 0.53 -3.88 -11.77
CA GLU A 101 1.42 -3.89 -12.96
C GLU A 101 1.47 -2.52 -13.64
N ALA A 102 0.33 -1.82 -13.67
CA ALA A 102 0.27 -0.46 -14.18
C ALA A 102 1.05 0.51 -13.28
N SER A 103 1.07 0.32 -11.96
CA SER A 103 1.87 1.11 -11.02
C SER A 103 3.36 0.99 -11.31
N ILE A 104 3.84 -0.22 -11.57
CA ILE A 104 5.23 -0.49 -11.95
C ILE A 104 5.59 0.23 -13.25
N LYS A 105 4.76 0.07 -14.30
CA LYS A 105 4.98 0.73 -15.60
C LYS A 105 4.96 2.25 -15.48
N LEU A 106 4.05 2.79 -14.68
CA LEU A 106 3.96 4.24 -14.48
C LEU A 106 5.09 4.77 -13.60
N PHE A 107 5.61 3.97 -12.66
CA PHE A 107 6.79 4.31 -11.89
C PHE A 107 8.02 4.45 -12.79
N ASP A 108 8.26 3.48 -13.70
CA ASP A 108 9.34 3.59 -14.70
C ASP A 108 9.20 4.87 -15.51
N TYR A 109 8.01 5.10 -16.09
CA TYR A 109 7.72 6.31 -16.86
C TYR A 109 7.92 7.60 -16.06
N LEU A 110 7.50 7.63 -14.80
CA LEU A 110 7.69 8.76 -13.88
C LEU A 110 9.19 9.01 -13.69
N THR A 111 9.99 7.97 -13.42
CA THR A 111 11.42 8.13 -13.18
C THR A 111 12.17 8.62 -14.41
N ASP A 112 11.84 8.10 -15.60
CA ASP A 112 12.49 8.46 -16.86
C ASP A 112 12.12 9.89 -17.30
N GLN A 113 10.82 10.24 -17.32
CA GLN A 113 10.37 11.54 -17.82
C GLN A 113 10.80 12.71 -16.94
N ASN A 114 10.95 12.48 -15.63
CA ASN A 114 11.34 13.52 -14.68
C ASN A 114 12.83 13.49 -14.34
N ASN A 115 13.63 12.69 -15.06
CA ASN A 115 15.07 12.52 -14.85
C ASN A 115 15.42 12.27 -13.37
N LEU A 116 14.73 11.31 -12.74
CA LEU A 116 14.89 11.05 -11.31
C LEU A 116 16.08 10.13 -10.99
N LYS A 117 16.62 9.38 -11.96
CA LYS A 117 17.75 8.46 -11.74
C LYS A 117 18.94 9.13 -11.05
N PRO A 118 19.46 10.30 -11.50
CA PRO A 118 20.56 10.97 -10.80
C PRO A 118 20.22 11.34 -9.35
N MET A 119 18.97 11.67 -9.06
CA MET A 119 18.53 11.97 -7.71
C MET A 119 18.44 10.70 -6.85
N LEU A 120 17.91 9.60 -7.38
CA LEU A 120 17.88 8.32 -6.67
C LEU A 120 19.31 7.86 -6.32
N SER A 121 20.27 8.04 -7.23
CA SER A 121 21.69 7.76 -6.95
C SER A 121 22.29 8.65 -5.84
N GLN A 122 21.81 9.88 -5.62
CA GLN A 122 22.23 10.71 -4.47
C GLN A 122 21.82 10.08 -3.13
N TYR A 123 20.73 9.31 -3.12
CA TYR A 123 20.29 8.52 -1.97
C TYR A 123 20.93 7.12 -1.93
N LYS A 124 21.93 6.87 -2.79
CA LYS A 124 22.62 5.59 -2.96
C LYS A 124 21.72 4.47 -3.48
N LEU A 125 20.60 4.79 -4.16
CA LEU A 125 19.78 3.77 -4.80
C LEU A 125 20.38 3.41 -6.15
N ASP A 126 20.57 2.12 -6.39
CA ASP A 126 21.02 1.54 -7.66
C ASP A 126 19.90 0.76 -8.38
N ASP A 127 20.22 0.13 -9.51
CA ASP A 127 19.24 -0.62 -10.31
C ASP A 127 18.63 -1.81 -9.53
N THR A 128 19.37 -2.39 -8.58
CA THR A 128 18.87 -3.45 -7.69
C THR A 128 17.79 -2.90 -6.78
N ASP A 129 17.98 -1.71 -6.23
CA ASP A 129 16.98 -1.02 -5.41
C ASP A 129 15.73 -0.66 -6.21
N ILE A 130 15.89 -0.27 -7.48
CA ILE A 130 14.76 -0.01 -8.37
C ILE A 130 13.95 -1.29 -8.63
N ILE A 131 14.62 -2.42 -8.86
CA ILE A 131 13.97 -3.73 -8.98
C ILE A 131 13.24 -4.05 -7.68
N PHE A 132 13.89 -3.89 -6.53
CA PHE A 132 13.31 -4.15 -5.23
C PHE A 132 12.04 -3.30 -4.96
N ILE A 133 12.04 -2.01 -5.30
CA ILE A 133 10.85 -1.14 -5.23
C ILE A 133 9.69 -1.72 -6.05
N LYS A 134 9.96 -2.17 -7.27
CA LYS A 134 8.94 -2.74 -8.17
C LYS A 134 8.43 -4.07 -7.63
N GLU A 135 9.31 -4.88 -7.06
CA GLU A 135 8.95 -6.14 -6.43
C GLU A 135 8.10 -5.95 -5.16
N LEU A 136 8.31 -4.88 -4.40
CA LEU A 136 7.46 -4.51 -3.25
C LEU A 136 6.04 -4.11 -3.66
N ILE A 137 5.85 -3.62 -4.89
CA ILE A 137 4.52 -3.26 -5.43
C ILE A 137 3.78 -4.51 -5.92
N ALA A 138 4.42 -5.32 -6.79
CA ALA A 138 3.73 -6.44 -7.44
C ALA A 138 4.54 -7.75 -7.58
N GLY A 139 5.76 -7.81 -7.07
CA GLY A 139 6.66 -8.96 -7.26
C GLY A 139 6.50 -10.08 -6.23
N PRO A 140 7.12 -11.24 -6.50
CA PRO A 140 7.16 -12.36 -5.56
C PRO A 140 8.27 -12.13 -4.53
N LEU A 141 8.02 -11.34 -3.49
CA LEU A 141 8.98 -11.18 -2.40
C LEU A 141 8.67 -12.16 -1.25
N PRO A 142 9.52 -13.18 -1.03
CA PRO A 142 9.30 -14.17 0.02
C PRO A 142 9.66 -13.63 1.42
N GLU A 143 10.50 -12.61 1.52
CA GLU A 143 10.97 -12.07 2.80
C GLU A 143 10.03 -11.03 3.43
N PHE A 144 10.27 -10.71 4.70
CA PHE A 144 9.41 -9.81 5.49
C PHE A 144 9.26 -8.41 4.87
N ASN A 145 10.31 -7.86 4.25
CA ASN A 145 10.25 -6.54 3.59
C ASN A 145 9.18 -6.51 2.50
N GLY A 146 9.07 -7.60 1.74
CA GLY A 146 8.04 -7.82 0.71
C GLY A 146 6.61 -7.69 1.21
N LYS A 147 6.40 -7.90 2.50
CA LYS A 147 5.08 -7.99 3.14
C LYS A 147 4.67 -6.71 3.84
N ILE A 148 5.50 -5.66 3.79
CA ILE A 148 5.17 -4.36 4.41
C ILE A 148 4.14 -3.62 3.56
N VAL A 149 4.43 -3.48 2.26
CA VAL A 149 3.59 -2.71 1.32
C VAL A 149 2.43 -3.53 0.80
N SER A 150 2.69 -4.76 0.35
CA SER A 150 1.70 -5.65 -0.26
C SER A 150 1.86 -7.08 0.24
N ASN A 151 1.10 -7.46 1.27
CA ASN A 151 1.21 -8.78 1.87
C ASN A 151 0.24 -9.76 1.22
N ARG A 152 0.65 -10.40 0.13
CA ARG A 152 -0.20 -11.37 -0.58
C ARG A 152 -0.51 -12.65 0.21
N ARG A 153 0.25 -12.96 1.26
CA ARG A 153 0.05 -14.17 2.07
C ARG A 153 -1.13 -14.04 3.04
N THR A 154 -1.22 -12.93 3.77
CA THR A 154 -2.26 -12.72 4.79
C THR A 154 -3.20 -11.57 4.46
N GLY A 155 -2.82 -10.68 3.54
CA GLY A 155 -3.50 -9.42 3.31
C GLY A 155 -3.43 -8.49 4.52
N ILE A 156 -2.36 -8.52 5.32
CA ILE A 156 -2.10 -7.56 6.39
C ILE A 156 -0.84 -6.77 6.03
N ASP A 157 -1.04 -5.52 5.62
CA ASP A 157 -0.03 -4.60 5.10
C ASP A 157 -0.40 -3.14 5.41
N VAL A 158 0.55 -2.23 5.20
CA VAL A 158 0.38 -0.81 5.54
C VAL A 158 -0.59 -0.06 4.63
N ASP A 159 -0.83 -0.57 3.41
CA ASP A 159 -1.91 -0.12 2.53
C ASP A 159 -3.27 -0.17 3.27
N LYS A 160 -3.58 -1.35 3.83
CA LYS A 160 -4.79 -1.57 4.63
C LYS A 160 -4.86 -0.71 5.87
N PHE A 161 -3.73 -0.49 6.52
CA PHE A 161 -3.69 0.34 7.73
C PHE A 161 -4.09 1.79 7.43
N ASP A 162 -3.68 2.34 6.29
CA ASP A 162 -4.10 3.67 5.88
C ASP A 162 -5.59 3.68 5.49
N TYR A 163 -5.97 2.86 4.51
CA TYR A 163 -7.30 3.02 3.92
C TYR A 163 -8.41 2.65 4.91
N PHE A 164 -8.21 1.73 5.86
CA PHE A 164 -9.26 1.46 6.86
C PHE A 164 -9.59 2.69 7.69
N VAL A 165 -8.56 3.36 8.24
CA VAL A 165 -8.77 4.54 9.07
C VAL A 165 -9.31 5.70 8.22
N ARG A 166 -8.77 5.86 7.01
CA ARG A 166 -9.14 6.96 6.10
C ARG A 166 -10.56 6.80 5.58
N ASP A 167 -10.90 5.64 5.03
CA ASP A 167 -12.21 5.35 4.46
C ASP A 167 -13.28 5.54 5.53
N CYS A 168 -13.08 4.94 6.72
CA CYS A 168 -14.01 5.06 7.84
C CYS A 168 -14.17 6.50 8.34
N ARG A 169 -13.07 7.24 8.49
CA ARG A 169 -13.12 8.65 8.88
C ARG A 169 -13.92 9.48 7.88
N GLN A 170 -13.72 9.23 6.59
CA GLN A 170 -14.28 10.05 5.53
C GLN A 170 -15.73 9.67 5.21
N SER A 171 -16.12 8.41 5.40
CA SER A 171 -17.51 7.94 5.23
C SER A 171 -18.38 8.10 6.50
N GLY A 172 -17.76 8.36 7.66
CA GLY A 172 -18.46 8.45 8.94
C GLY A 172 -18.78 7.08 9.57
N VAL A 173 -18.17 6.00 9.09
CA VAL A 173 -18.34 4.65 9.65
C VAL A 173 -17.29 4.41 10.73
N LEU A 174 -17.72 3.86 11.86
CA LEU A 174 -16.81 3.51 12.95
C LEU A 174 -16.02 2.24 12.63
N HIS A 175 -14.74 2.22 13.02
CA HIS A 175 -13.92 1.01 13.02
C HIS A 175 -13.33 0.78 14.41
N SER A 176 -12.91 -0.46 14.66
CA SER A 176 -12.26 -0.86 15.93
C SER A 176 -10.76 -1.13 15.78
N PHE A 177 -10.24 -1.12 14.55
CA PHE A 177 -8.84 -1.44 14.27
C PHE A 177 -7.88 -0.27 14.56
N GLU A 178 -6.92 -0.49 15.45
CA GLU A 178 -5.92 0.50 15.91
C GLU A 178 -4.52 0.14 15.38
N TYR A 179 -4.19 0.55 14.15
CA TYR A 179 -2.94 0.14 13.48
C TYR A 179 -1.67 0.55 14.26
N LYS A 180 -1.67 1.70 14.94
CA LYS A 180 -0.52 2.15 15.74
C LYS A 180 -0.19 1.20 16.89
N ARG A 181 -1.22 0.67 17.56
CA ARG A 181 -1.05 -0.35 18.58
C ARG A 181 -0.60 -1.66 17.95
N PHE A 182 -1.26 -2.06 16.86
CA PHE A 182 -0.95 -3.27 16.12
C PHE A 182 0.53 -3.34 15.72
N MET A 183 1.06 -2.26 15.14
CA MET A 183 2.46 -2.17 14.72
C MET A 183 3.45 -2.34 15.87
N LYS A 184 3.15 -1.85 17.08
CA LYS A 184 4.05 -2.01 18.24
C LYS A 184 4.34 -3.48 18.59
N PHE A 185 3.44 -4.39 18.21
CA PHE A 185 3.55 -5.82 18.46
C PHE A 185 4.06 -6.62 17.27
N TYR A 186 4.42 -5.96 16.15
CA TYR A 186 5.12 -6.63 15.07
C TYR A 186 6.55 -6.99 15.46
N ARG A 187 6.98 -8.18 15.05
CA ARG A 187 8.37 -8.63 15.12
C ARG A 187 8.71 -9.39 13.85
N VAL A 188 9.96 -9.36 13.44
CA VAL A 188 10.49 -10.25 12.42
C VAL A 188 11.05 -11.48 13.10
N LEU A 189 10.54 -12.67 12.76
CA LEU A 189 11.02 -13.94 13.29
C LEU A 189 11.63 -14.77 12.16
N GLN A 190 12.70 -15.48 12.46
CA GLN A 190 13.21 -16.53 11.59
C GLN A 190 12.42 -17.82 11.84
N LEU A 191 11.81 -18.36 10.79
CA LEU A 191 11.07 -19.62 10.84
C LEU A 191 12.02 -20.81 10.63
N ASP A 192 11.53 -22.02 10.97
CA ASP A 192 12.30 -23.27 10.85
C ASP A 192 12.80 -23.57 9.42
N ASN A 193 12.10 -23.05 8.42
CA ASN A 193 12.50 -23.14 7.01
C ASN A 193 13.57 -22.12 6.59
N GLY A 194 14.13 -21.37 7.55
CA GLY A 194 15.15 -20.35 7.33
C GLY A 194 14.63 -18.98 6.89
N THR A 195 13.34 -18.85 6.55
CA THR A 195 12.75 -17.59 6.08
C THR A 195 12.48 -16.61 7.22
N ARG A 196 12.66 -15.31 6.95
CA ARG A 196 12.29 -14.24 7.87
C ARG A 196 10.87 -13.75 7.58
N GLU A 197 10.03 -13.72 8.60
CA GLU A 197 8.60 -13.42 8.49
C GLU A 197 8.16 -12.32 9.44
N LEU A 198 7.26 -11.46 8.96
CA LEU A 198 6.60 -10.47 9.80
C LEU A 198 5.51 -11.15 10.63
N CYS A 199 5.75 -11.25 11.94
CA CYS A 199 4.90 -11.95 12.90
C CYS A 199 4.31 -10.97 13.89
N ILE A 200 3.09 -11.28 14.36
CA ILE A 200 2.45 -10.51 15.41
C ILE A 200 2.30 -11.36 16.69
N ARG A 201 2.37 -10.70 17.84
CA ARG A 201 2.14 -11.33 19.13
C ARG A 201 0.77 -12.00 19.18
N VAL A 202 0.71 -13.24 19.66
CA VAL A 202 -0.55 -14.04 19.79
C VAL A 202 -1.67 -13.29 20.52
N LYS A 203 -1.33 -12.47 21.53
CA LYS A 203 -2.31 -11.68 22.29
C LYS A 203 -3.05 -10.61 21.44
N GLU A 204 -2.54 -10.28 20.26
CA GLU A 204 -3.16 -9.35 19.32
C GLU A 204 -4.02 -10.06 18.25
N VAL A 205 -4.30 -11.37 18.41
CA VAL A 205 -5.19 -12.11 17.50
C VAL A 205 -6.55 -11.42 17.35
N ARG A 206 -7.06 -10.80 18.42
CA ARG A 206 -8.32 -10.04 18.37
C ARG A 206 -8.21 -8.85 17.42
N SER A 207 -7.09 -8.13 17.42
CA SER A 207 -6.82 -7.02 16.53
C SER A 207 -6.79 -7.47 15.06
N CYS A 208 -6.31 -8.69 14.77
CA CYS A 208 -6.42 -9.29 13.43
C CYS A 208 -7.88 -9.56 13.04
N TYR A 209 -8.70 -10.10 13.94
CA TYR A 209 -10.13 -10.28 13.69
C TYR A 209 -10.84 -8.95 13.44
N ASP A 210 -10.52 -7.92 14.22
CA ASP A 210 -11.10 -6.58 14.04
C ASP A 210 -10.68 -5.96 12.70
N LEU A 211 -9.46 -6.21 12.24
CA LEU A 211 -8.99 -5.85 10.89
C LEU A 211 -9.84 -6.51 9.80
N TYR A 212 -9.97 -7.84 9.82
CA TYR A 212 -10.75 -8.56 8.79
C TYR A 212 -12.24 -8.23 8.84
N ARG A 213 -12.79 -8.03 10.04
CA ARG A 213 -14.18 -7.58 10.22
C ARG A 213 -14.40 -6.19 9.62
N THR A 214 -13.53 -5.23 9.94
CA THR A 214 -13.58 -3.87 9.37
C THR A 214 -13.53 -3.93 7.85
N ARG A 215 -12.66 -4.78 7.28
CA ARG A 215 -12.59 -5.00 5.82
C ARG A 215 -13.90 -5.53 5.24
N ALA A 216 -14.52 -6.51 5.89
CA ALA A 216 -15.77 -7.10 5.42
C ALA A 216 -16.93 -6.08 5.48
N GLU A 217 -17.07 -5.37 6.60
CA GLU A 217 -18.07 -4.30 6.78
C GLU A 217 -17.87 -3.19 5.75
N ARG A 218 -16.63 -2.78 5.48
CA ARG A 218 -16.28 -1.82 4.44
C ARG A 218 -16.78 -2.25 3.06
N ASN A 219 -16.47 -3.48 2.66
CA ASN A 219 -16.87 -4.00 1.35
C ASN A 219 -18.41 -4.10 1.24
N GLN A 220 -19.09 -4.54 2.31
CA GLN A 220 -20.55 -4.58 2.34
C GLN A 220 -21.18 -3.18 2.24
N ASN A 221 -20.64 -2.21 2.96
CA ASN A 221 -21.20 -0.86 3.03
C ASN A 221 -20.90 -0.01 1.80
N TYR A 222 -19.71 -0.15 1.19
CA TYR A 222 -19.29 0.75 0.11
C TYR A 222 -19.29 0.10 -1.27
N GLN A 223 -18.84 -1.15 -1.39
CA GLN A 223 -18.74 -1.79 -2.71
C GLN A 223 -20.10 -2.30 -3.20
N LEU A 224 -20.95 -2.85 -2.32
CA LEU A 224 -22.25 -3.39 -2.73
C LEU A 224 -23.35 -2.31 -2.87
N GLN A 225 -23.29 -1.22 -2.10
CA GLN A 225 -24.31 -0.17 -2.15
C GLN A 225 -24.16 0.78 -3.35
N THR A 226 -23.01 0.79 -4.02
CA THR A 226 -22.79 1.67 -5.19
C THR A 226 -23.44 1.12 -6.47
N PHE A 227 -23.92 -0.14 -6.47
CA PHE A 227 -24.53 -0.81 -7.63
C PHE A 227 -26.05 -1.07 -7.49
N LEU A 228 -26.68 -0.54 -6.44
CA LEU A 228 -28.15 -0.57 -6.24
C LEU A 228 -28.70 0.85 -6.31
#